data_AF-A0A5C3M1U4-F1
#
_entry.id   AF-A0A5C3M1U4-F1
#
_cell.length_a   1.000
_cell.length_b   1.000
_cell.length_c   1.000
_cell.angle_alpha   90.00
_cell.angle_beta   90.00
_cell.angle_gamma   90.00
#
_symmetry.space_group_name_H-M   'P 1'
#
loop_
_entity.id
_entity.type
_entity.pdbx_description
1 polymer ?
#
loop_
_entity_poly.entity_id
_entity_poly.type
_entity_poly.pdbx_seq_one_letter_code
_entity_poly.pdbx_strand_id
1 'polypeptide(L)'
;MDLSPAEIVVALEHVQLFQYVDVASIAILIFDYFLTLDLEILYIWPSRWSGMKCMFLITRYLPIFESALLLSQQIQVSHTPFLIIRIFLNVSWIVLILVGIVIAEIILSMRTWAVWGKDRKIGIGLLIFSLASVIPSIPVILHFSNTAQFVNPPLAHYRGCFLVGGSRILSIDWILLMGYDAGMFSYYKIDS
;
A
#
# COMPACT_ATOMS: atom_id res chain seq x y z
N MET A 1 9.07 15.38 24.57
CA MET A 1 10.34 15.77 23.95
C MET A 1 10.01 17.00 23.13
N ASP A 2 10.49 18.16 23.55
CA ASP A 2 10.09 19.43 22.93
C ASP A 2 10.84 19.57 21.60
N LEU A 3 10.14 19.32 20.48
CA LEU A 3 10.70 19.51 19.15
C LEU A 3 11.07 20.99 18.97
N SER A 4 12.22 21.25 18.34
CA SER A 4 12.60 22.61 17.99
C SER A 4 11.60 23.17 16.95
N PRO A 5 11.34 24.50 16.95
CA PRO A 5 10.44 25.10 15.98
C PRO A 5 10.83 24.80 14.52
N ALA A 6 12.12 24.66 14.23
CA ALA A 6 12.63 24.33 12.90
C ALA A 6 12.26 22.90 12.46
N GLU A 7 12.35 21.91 13.36
CA GLU A 7 11.96 20.52 13.07
C GLU A 7 10.45 20.41 12.79
N ILE A 8 9.64 21.19 13.50
CA ILE A 8 8.19 21.22 13.28
C ILE A 8 7.86 21.78 11.90
N VAL A 9 8.56 22.83 11.45
CA VAL A 9 8.33 23.42 10.12
C VAL A 9 8.69 22.44 9.00
N VAL A 10 9.82 21.76 9.10
CA VAL A 10 10.23 20.75 8.10
C VAL A 10 9.25 19.58 8.08
N ALA A 11 8.81 19.10 9.24
CA ALA A 11 7.81 18.04 9.33
C ALA A 11 6.47 18.46 8.69
N LEU A 12 6.03 19.71 8.92
CA LEU A 12 4.80 20.24 8.32
C LEU A 12 4.89 20.32 6.79
N GLU A 13 6.02 20.76 6.25
CA GLU A 13 6.25 20.83 4.80
C GLU A 13 6.15 19.44 4.15
N HIS A 14 6.82 18.44 4.74
CA HIS A 14 6.71 17.05 4.28
C HIS A 14 5.27 16.54 4.31
N VAL A 15 4.55 16.79 5.40
CA VAL A 15 3.15 16.36 5.54
C VAL A 15 2.25 17.00 4.48
N GLN A 16 2.42 18.30 4.22
CA GLN A 16 1.66 18.98 3.17
C GLN A 16 1.94 18.37 1.80
N LEU A 17 3.21 18.12 1.47
CA LEU A 17 3.60 17.47 0.23
C LEU A 17 2.95 16.10 0.08
N PHE A 18 2.99 15.26 1.12
CA PHE A 18 2.33 13.95 1.11
C PHE A 18 0.81 14.08 0.90
N GLN A 19 0.14 14.99 1.61
CA GLN A 19 -1.30 15.21 1.44
C GLN A 19 -1.67 15.63 0.02
N TYR A 20 -0.88 16.51 -0.61
CA TYR A 20 -1.12 16.89 -2.01
C TYR A 20 -0.92 15.72 -2.97
N VAL A 21 0.14 14.93 -2.76
CA VAL A 21 0.42 13.73 -3.56
C VAL A 21 -0.69 12.69 -3.39
N ASP A 22 -1.19 12.48 -2.17
CA ASP A 22 -2.27 11.55 -1.88
C ASP A 22 -3.55 11.98 -2.61
N VAL A 23 -3.96 13.24 -2.46
CA VAL A 23 -5.16 13.76 -3.14
C VAL A 23 -5.04 13.68 -4.66
N ALA A 24 -3.87 14.01 -5.21
CA ALA A 24 -3.61 13.87 -6.65
C ALA A 24 -3.69 12.41 -7.11
N SER A 25 -3.11 11.49 -6.33
CA SER A 25 -3.14 10.04 -6.61
C SER A 25 -4.56 9.49 -6.58
N ILE A 26 -5.37 9.92 -5.61
CA ILE A 26 -6.78 9.53 -5.49
C ILE A 26 -7.59 10.08 -6.67
N ALA A 27 -7.33 11.32 -7.10
CA ALA A 27 -7.99 11.90 -8.26
C ALA A 27 -7.68 11.10 -9.54
N ILE A 28 -6.42 10.70 -9.73
CA ILE A 28 -6.00 9.85 -10.85
C ILE A 28 -6.68 8.47 -10.78
N LEU A 29 -6.72 7.86 -9.58
CA LEU A 29 -7.37 6.56 -9.37
C LEU A 29 -8.86 6.59 -9.74
N ILE A 30 -9.58 7.63 -9.31
CA ILE A 30 -11.00 7.82 -9.62
C ILE A 30 -11.18 8.06 -11.13
N PHE A 31 -10.31 8.85 -11.74
CA PHE A 31 -10.36 9.12 -13.17
C PHE A 31 -10.16 7.84 -14.00
N ASP A 32 -9.16 7.03 -13.68
CA ASP A 32 -8.91 5.74 -14.34
C ASP A 32 -10.07 4.76 -14.15
N TYR A 33 -10.68 4.75 -12.96
CA TYR A 33 -11.86 3.94 -12.67
C TYR A 33 -13.01 4.27 -13.62
N PHE A 34 -13.35 5.56 -13.77
CA PHE A 34 -14.44 5.99 -14.65
C PHE A 34 -14.18 5.67 -16.12
N LEU A 35 -12.94 5.86 -16.59
CA LEU A 35 -12.57 5.55 -17.98
C LEU A 35 -12.77 4.07 -18.34
N THR A 36 -12.60 3.18 -17.37
CA THR A 36 -12.61 1.74 -17.59
C THR A 36 -13.91 1.06 -17.11
N LEU A 37 -14.82 1.82 -16.50
CA LEU A 37 -16.08 1.33 -15.94
C LEU A 37 -17.01 0.76 -17.01
N ASP A 38 -17.15 1.41 -18.15
CA ASP A 38 -18.03 0.96 -19.24
C ASP A 38 -17.60 -0.43 -19.76
N LEU A 39 -16.29 -0.62 -19.89
CA LEU A 39 -15.70 -1.90 -20.30
C LEU A 39 -15.85 -2.96 -19.20
N GLU A 40 -15.69 -2.58 -17.93
CA GLU A 40 -15.88 -3.48 -16.80
C GLU A 40 -17.30 -4.03 -16.77
N ILE A 41 -18.31 -3.16 -16.84
CA ILE A 41 -19.74 -3.52 -16.84
C ILE A 41 -20.08 -4.45 -18.01
N LEU A 42 -19.54 -4.16 -19.20
CA LEU A 42 -19.85 -4.94 -20.40
C LEU A 42 -19.17 -6.32 -20.39
N TYR A 43 -17.92 -6.42 -19.95
CA TYR A 43 -17.11 -7.64 -20.13
C TYR A 43 -16.89 -8.46 -18.86
N ILE A 44 -16.80 -7.82 -17.70
CA ILE A 44 -16.37 -8.46 -16.45
C ILE A 44 -17.57 -8.89 -15.62
N TRP A 45 -18.58 -8.04 -15.48
CA TRP A 45 -19.78 -8.35 -14.71
C TRP A 45 -20.54 -9.60 -15.22
N PRO A 46 -20.84 -9.75 -16.52
CA PRO A 46 -21.54 -10.94 -17.03
C PRO A 46 -20.65 -12.19 -17.12
N SER A 47 -19.33 -12.04 -16.99
CA SER A 47 -18.40 -13.17 -17.08
C SER A 47 -18.48 -14.09 -15.85
N ARG A 48 -18.24 -15.38 -16.07
CA ARG A 48 -18.22 -16.40 -15.00
C ARG A 48 -17.15 -16.08 -13.95
N TRP A 49 -17.42 -16.43 -12.69
CA TRP A 49 -16.44 -16.32 -11.62
C TRP A 49 -15.24 -17.21 -11.90
N SER A 50 -14.10 -16.58 -12.19
CA SER A 50 -12.80 -17.21 -12.38
C SER A 50 -11.78 -16.57 -11.47
N GLY A 51 -10.68 -17.26 -11.16
CA GLY A 51 -9.59 -16.68 -10.36
C GLY A 51 -9.07 -15.35 -10.92
N MET A 52 -9.03 -15.23 -12.25
CA MET A 52 -8.63 -14.00 -12.93
C MET A 52 -9.62 -12.85 -12.69
N LYS A 53 -10.93 -13.13 -12.66
CA LYS A 53 -11.95 -12.13 -12.29
C LYS A 53 -11.76 -11.69 -10.83
N CYS A 54 -11.52 -12.61 -9.91
CA CYS A 54 -11.27 -12.28 -8.51
C CYS A 54 -10.04 -11.39 -8.36
N MET A 55 -8.91 -11.74 -8.99
CA MET A 55 -7.69 -10.93 -8.94
C MET A 55 -7.89 -9.54 -9.52
N PHE A 56 -8.57 -9.44 -10.66
CA PHE A 56 -8.91 -8.16 -11.26
C PHE A 56 -9.71 -7.27 -10.30
N LEU A 57 -10.78 -7.81 -9.71
CA LEU A 57 -11.62 -7.07 -8.76
C LEU A 57 -10.80 -6.66 -7.52
N ILE A 58 -10.01 -7.57 -6.96
CA ILE A 58 -9.19 -7.27 -5.79
C ILE A 58 -8.23 -6.12 -6.10
N THR A 59 -7.49 -6.15 -7.20
CA THR A 59 -6.57 -5.06 -7.56
C THR A 59 -7.24 -3.73 -7.82
N ARG A 60 -8.50 -3.76 -8.26
CA ARG A 60 -9.22 -2.56 -8.65
C ARG A 60 -9.91 -1.88 -7.48
N TYR A 61 -10.50 -2.67 -6.58
CA TYR A 61 -11.27 -2.14 -5.46
C TYR A 61 -10.43 -1.97 -4.18
N LEU A 62 -9.31 -2.69 -4.03
CA LEU A 62 -8.44 -2.56 -2.86
C LEU A 62 -7.81 -1.15 -2.72
N PRO A 63 -7.23 -0.55 -3.78
CA PRO A 63 -6.70 0.82 -3.70
C PRO A 63 -7.77 1.87 -3.40
N ILE A 64 -9.01 1.64 -3.84
CA ILE A 64 -10.15 2.53 -3.55
C ILE A 64 -10.46 2.49 -2.04
N PHE A 65 -10.47 1.30 -1.45
CA PHE A 65 -10.68 1.14 -0.02
C PHE A 65 -9.53 1.74 0.80
N GLU A 66 -8.29 1.52 0.37
CA GLU A 66 -7.09 2.13 0.98
C GLU A 66 -7.16 3.66 0.97
N SER A 67 -7.52 4.23 -0.18
CA SER A 67 -7.68 5.67 -0.38
C SER A 67 -8.79 6.25 0.51
N ALA A 68 -9.92 5.55 0.64
CA ALA A 68 -11.01 5.98 1.50
C ALA A 68 -10.60 6.00 2.97
N LEU A 69 -9.83 5.00 3.41
CA LEU A 69 -9.29 4.93 4.77
C LEU A 69 -8.30 6.07 5.03
N LEU A 70 -7.39 6.32 4.08
CA LEU A 70 -6.42 7.41 4.15
C LEU A 70 -7.12 8.78 4.27
N LEU A 71 -8.11 9.05 3.42
CA LEU A 71 -8.90 10.28 3.49
C LEU A 71 -9.63 10.41 4.83
N SER A 72 -10.18 9.31 5.36
CA SER A 72 -10.86 9.33 6.66
C SER A 72 -9.93 9.76 7.80
N GLN A 73 -8.64 9.40 7.72
CA GLN A 73 -7.63 9.82 8.69
C GLN A 73 -7.24 11.29 8.54
N GLN A 74 -7.16 11.79 7.30
CA GLN A 74 -6.82 13.18 7.00
C GLN A 74 -7.96 14.15 7.38
N ILE A 75 -9.22 13.73 7.17
CA ILE A 75 -10.41 14.56 7.45
C ILE A 75 -10.75 14.57 8.95
N GLN A 76 -10.35 13.54 9.71
CA GLN A 76 -10.68 13.43 11.13
C GLN A 76 -10.16 14.62 11.95
N VAL A 77 -11.14 15.37 12.48
CA VAL A 77 -10.94 16.58 13.28
C VAL A 77 -10.41 16.20 14.67
N SER A 78 -9.50 17.02 15.20
CA SER A 78 -8.81 16.91 16.50
C SER A 78 -9.70 16.81 17.75
N HIS A 79 -11.04 16.81 17.61
CA HIS A 79 -11.98 16.93 18.73
C HIS A 79 -12.66 15.63 19.20
N THR A 80 -12.37 14.48 18.60
CA THR A 80 -12.90 13.19 19.09
C THR A 80 -11.96 12.56 20.13
N PRO A 81 -12.41 12.31 21.38
CA PRO A 81 -11.59 11.82 22.49
C PRO A 81 -11.22 10.33 22.41
N PHE A 82 -11.28 9.70 21.23
CA PHE A 82 -11.01 8.28 21.07
C PHE A 82 -9.67 8.03 20.38
N LEU A 83 -8.58 8.17 21.16
CA LEU A 83 -7.23 7.69 20.81
C LEU A 83 -7.27 6.26 20.22
N ILE A 84 -8.17 5.42 20.73
CA ILE A 84 -8.39 4.04 20.29
C ILE A 84 -8.82 3.97 18.81
N ILE A 85 -9.77 4.81 18.38
CA ILE A 85 -10.25 4.81 16.99
C ILE A 85 -9.12 5.26 16.06
N ARG A 86 -8.32 6.24 16.49
CA ARG A 86 -7.16 6.71 15.71
C ARG A 86 -6.11 5.62 15.55
N ILE A 87 -5.74 4.94 16.63
CA ILE A 87 -4.79 3.81 16.57
C ILE A 87 -5.34 2.73 15.66
N PHE A 88 -6.62 2.38 15.80
CA PHE A 88 -7.27 1.35 14.98
C PHE A 88 -7.22 1.68 13.49
N LEU A 89 -7.53 2.92 13.09
CA LEU A 89 -7.50 3.32 11.69
C LEU A 89 -6.08 3.34 11.11
N ASN A 90 -5.09 3.79 11.89
CA ASN A 90 -3.68 3.76 11.47
C ASN A 90 -3.16 2.33 11.31
N VAL A 91 -3.42 1.45 12.27
CA VAL A 91 -3.05 0.04 12.18
C VAL A 91 -3.76 -0.62 11.00
N SER A 92 -5.05 -0.32 10.80
CA SER A 92 -5.82 -0.85 9.68
C SER A 92 -5.25 -0.43 8.33
N TRP A 93 -4.84 0.84 8.19
CA TRP A 93 -4.23 1.34 6.96
C TRP A 93 -2.89 0.66 6.66
N ILE A 94 -2.02 0.53 7.67
CA ILE A 94 -0.73 -0.17 7.54
C ILE A 94 -0.94 -1.64 7.13
N VAL A 95 -1.87 -2.35 7.77
CA VAL A 95 -2.19 -3.74 7.42
C VAL A 95 -2.72 -3.85 6.01
N LEU A 96 -3.57 -2.90 5.58
CA LEU A 96 -4.14 -2.92 4.23
C LEU A 96 -3.07 -2.74 3.15
N ILE A 97 -2.08 -1.87 3.39
CA ILE A 97 -0.91 -1.71 2.50
C ILE A 97 -0.19 -3.04 2.32
N LEU A 98 0.04 -3.79 3.40
CA LEU A 98 0.70 -5.10 3.32
C LEU A 98 -0.09 -6.10 2.52
N VAL A 99 -1.40 -6.15 2.75
CA VAL A 99 -2.28 -7.01 1.97
C VAL A 99 -2.20 -6.62 0.49
N GLY A 100 -2.17 -5.33 0.17
CA GLY A 100 -1.96 -4.82 -1.18
C GLY A 100 -0.66 -5.28 -1.82
N ILE A 101 0.47 -5.17 -1.10
CA ILE A 101 1.79 -5.61 -1.56
C ILE A 101 1.80 -7.11 -1.84
N VAL A 102 1.31 -7.93 -0.90
CA VAL A 102 1.25 -9.39 -1.05
C VAL A 102 0.38 -9.77 -2.26
N ILE A 103 -0.75 -9.10 -2.45
CA ILE A 103 -1.63 -9.35 -3.61
C ILE A 103 -0.91 -8.97 -4.91
N ALA A 104 -0.20 -7.85 -4.95
CA ALA A 104 0.57 -7.42 -6.11
C ALA A 104 1.65 -8.46 -6.48
N GLU A 105 2.41 -8.95 -5.50
CA GLU A 105 3.40 -10.01 -5.69
C GLU A 105 2.77 -11.31 -6.22
N ILE A 106 1.62 -11.72 -5.66
CA ILE A 106 0.90 -12.91 -6.14
C ILE A 106 0.52 -12.73 -7.61
N ILE A 107 0.00 -11.56 -7.99
CA ILE A 107 -0.42 -11.26 -9.36
C ILE A 107 0.75 -11.25 -10.33
N LEU A 108 1.87 -10.64 -9.94
CA LEU A 108 3.12 -10.69 -10.70
C LEU A 108 3.60 -12.14 -10.85
N SER A 109 3.62 -12.92 -9.78
CA SER A 109 3.97 -14.34 -9.79
C SER A 109 3.11 -15.13 -10.76
N MET A 110 1.79 -14.96 -10.72
CA MET A 110 0.87 -15.72 -11.57
C MET A 110 0.97 -15.36 -13.04
N ARG A 111 1.15 -14.07 -13.37
CA ARG A 111 1.38 -13.64 -14.75
C ARG A 111 2.63 -14.29 -15.30
N THR A 112 3.69 -14.29 -14.50
CA THR A 112 4.96 -14.92 -14.87
C THR A 112 4.81 -16.42 -15.03
N TRP A 113 4.12 -17.09 -14.10
CA TRP A 113 3.84 -18.52 -14.19
C TRP A 113 3.00 -18.90 -15.42
N ALA A 114 2.06 -18.02 -15.83
CA ALA A 114 1.24 -18.24 -17.01
C ALA A 114 2.04 -18.11 -18.32
N VAL A 115 3.00 -17.19 -18.41
CA VAL A 115 3.92 -17.05 -19.56
C VAL A 115 4.76 -18.32 -19.73
N TRP A 116 5.15 -18.92 -18.61
CA TRP A 116 5.95 -20.13 -18.50
C TRP A 116 5.16 -21.44 -18.63
N GLY A 117 4.04 -21.42 -19.37
CA GLY A 117 3.26 -22.64 -19.65
C GLY A 117 2.66 -23.32 -18.42
N LYS A 118 2.60 -22.63 -17.26
CA LYS A 118 2.13 -23.17 -15.97
C LYS A 118 2.97 -24.34 -15.44
N ASP A 119 4.27 -24.36 -15.72
CA ASP A 119 5.16 -25.39 -15.19
C ASP A 119 5.23 -25.37 -13.66
N ARG A 120 4.94 -26.51 -13.03
CA ARG A 120 4.84 -26.61 -11.56
C ARG A 120 6.16 -26.29 -10.85
N LYS A 121 7.30 -26.60 -11.47
CA LYS A 121 8.63 -26.31 -10.90
C LYS A 121 8.86 -24.81 -10.75
N ILE A 122 8.50 -24.05 -11.78
CA ILE A 122 8.63 -22.60 -11.80
C ILE A 122 7.64 -21.98 -10.80
N GLY A 123 6.40 -22.48 -10.77
CA GLY A 123 5.42 -22.06 -9.77
C GLY A 123 5.90 -22.24 -8.32
N ILE A 124 6.56 -23.37 -8.01
CA ILE A 124 7.15 -23.61 -6.69
C ILE A 124 8.31 -22.64 -6.41
N GLY A 125 9.19 -22.42 -7.39
CA GLY A 125 10.30 -21.46 -7.25
C GLY A 125 9.80 -20.03 -6.98
N LEU A 126 8.79 -19.58 -7.72
CA LEU A 126 8.14 -18.28 -7.53
C LEU A 126 7.49 -18.15 -6.16
N LEU A 127 6.81 -19.21 -5.69
CA LEU A 127 6.20 -19.22 -4.37
C LEU A 127 7.26 -19.11 -3.26
N ILE A 128 8.36 -19.87 -3.36
CA ILE A 128 9.46 -19.79 -2.39
C ILE A 128 10.05 -18.38 -2.38
N PHE A 129 10.23 -17.78 -3.56
CA PHE A 129 10.81 -16.45 -3.68
C PHE A 129 9.89 -15.36 -3.11
N SER A 130 8.58 -15.43 -3.33
CA SER A 130 7.61 -14.50 -2.71
C SER A 130 7.51 -14.72 -1.19
N LEU A 131 7.58 -15.95 -0.69
CA LEU A 131 7.65 -16.18 0.76
C LEU A 131 8.93 -15.58 1.36
N ALA A 132 10.05 -15.63 0.64
CA ALA A 132 11.30 -15.04 1.08
C ALA A 132 11.26 -13.50 1.13
N SER A 133 10.42 -12.82 0.34
CA SER A 133 10.22 -11.36 0.41
C SER A 133 9.20 -10.96 1.48
N VAL A 134 8.12 -11.74 1.65
CA VAL A 134 7.02 -11.42 2.58
C VAL A 134 7.35 -11.73 4.04
N ILE A 135 8.07 -12.83 4.33
CA ILE A 135 8.36 -13.20 5.72
C ILE A 135 9.17 -12.12 6.46
N PRO A 136 10.21 -11.51 5.86
CA PRO A 136 10.97 -10.43 6.50
C PRO A 136 10.21 -9.12 6.67
N SER A 137 9.17 -8.85 5.86
CA SER A 137 8.41 -7.59 5.97
C SER A 137 7.50 -7.57 7.20
N ILE A 138 6.91 -8.70 7.59
CA ILE A 138 6.05 -8.78 8.79
C ILE A 138 6.69 -8.18 10.06
N PRO A 139 7.90 -8.61 10.51
CA PRO A 139 8.52 -8.03 11.70
C PRO A 139 8.94 -6.56 11.51
N VAL A 140 9.30 -6.14 10.29
CA VAL A 140 9.65 -4.75 9.95
C VAL A 140 8.47 -3.83 10.20
N ILE A 141 7.29 -4.20 9.71
CA ILE A 141 6.06 -3.41 9.92
C ILE A 141 5.57 -3.45 11.36
N LEU A 142 5.66 -4.60 12.04
CA LEU A 142 5.31 -4.68 13.45
C LEU A 142 6.20 -3.77 14.30
N HIS A 143 7.51 -3.72 14.00
CA HIS A 143 8.44 -2.81 14.66
C HIS A 143 8.12 -1.35 14.33
N PHE A 144 7.84 -1.03 13.06
CA PHE A 144 7.44 0.31 12.66
C PHE A 144 6.16 0.76 13.38
N SER A 145 5.14 -0.07 13.42
CA SER A 145 3.85 0.24 14.06
C SER A 145 3.99 0.54 15.55
N ASN A 146 4.92 -0.12 16.24
CA ASN A 146 5.21 0.13 17.66
C ASN A 146 6.07 1.38 17.90
N THR A 147 6.88 1.78 16.92
CA THR A 147 7.80 2.93 17.03
C THR A 147 7.26 4.21 16.40
N ALA A 148 6.21 4.11 15.60
CA ALA A 148 5.53 5.21 14.94
C ALA A 148 4.90 6.16 15.98
N GLN A 149 5.35 7.41 15.98
CA GLN A 149 4.82 8.48 16.81
C GLN A 149 3.95 9.39 15.98
N PHE A 150 2.65 9.35 16.28
CA PHE A 150 1.67 10.23 15.67
C PHE A 150 1.38 11.42 16.57
N VAL A 151 1.54 12.62 16.04
CA VAL A 151 1.32 13.87 16.80
C VAL A 151 0.19 14.66 16.16
N ASN A 152 -0.59 15.34 16.99
CA ASN A 152 -1.61 16.27 16.53
C ASN A 152 -0.99 17.61 16.16
N PRO A 153 -1.48 18.29 15.12
CA PRO A 153 -0.98 19.61 14.77
C PRO A 153 -1.15 20.58 15.93
N PRO A 154 -0.10 21.35 16.28
CA PRO A 154 -0.21 22.40 17.30
C PRO A 154 -1.12 23.55 16.85
N LEU A 155 -1.40 23.65 15.54
CA LEU A 155 -2.17 24.72 14.90
C LEU A 155 -3.52 24.17 14.40
N ALA A 156 -4.62 24.81 14.83
CA ALA A 156 -5.99 24.45 14.46
C ALA A 156 -6.30 24.50 12.95
N HIS A 157 -5.43 25.15 12.15
CA HIS A 157 -5.56 25.21 10.70
C HIS A 157 -5.26 23.86 10.02
N TYR A 158 -4.39 23.04 10.62
CA TYR A 158 -4.02 21.74 10.08
C TYR A 158 -4.93 20.66 10.67
N ARG A 159 -5.49 19.80 9.82
CA ARG A 159 -6.37 18.68 10.20
C ARG A 159 -5.66 17.34 10.00
N GLY A 160 -6.09 16.33 10.74
CA GLY A 160 -5.52 14.98 10.68
C GLY A 160 -4.44 14.71 11.73
N CYS A 161 -3.81 13.55 11.58
CA CYS A 161 -2.78 13.02 12.47
C CYS A 161 -1.55 12.75 11.61
N PHE A 162 -0.39 13.32 11.97
CA PHE A 162 0.83 13.13 11.18
C PHE A 162 1.90 12.34 11.91
N LEU A 163 2.62 11.56 11.14
CA LEU A 163 3.78 10.79 11.59
C LEU A 163 4.98 11.76 11.72
N VAL A 164 5.37 12.09 12.94
CA VAL A 164 6.54 12.97 13.22
C VAL A 164 7.81 12.15 13.37
N GLY A 165 7.68 10.92 13.83
CA GLY A 165 8.78 10.00 14.06
C GLY A 165 8.39 8.59 13.67
N GLY A 166 9.29 7.92 12.97
CA GLY A 166 9.13 6.53 12.58
C GLY A 166 10.49 5.99 12.15
N SER A 167 10.74 4.71 12.41
CA SER A 167 12.00 4.11 12.01
C SER A 167 12.12 4.07 10.48
N ARG A 168 13.29 4.45 9.93
CA ARG A 168 13.60 4.30 8.48
C ARG A 168 13.62 2.84 8.02
N ILE A 169 13.43 1.90 8.94
CA ILE A 169 13.30 0.45 8.73
C ILE A 169 12.23 0.09 7.69
N LEU A 170 11.17 0.89 7.49
CA LEU A 170 10.21 0.72 6.39
C LEU A 170 10.87 0.72 4.99
N SER A 171 12.03 1.36 4.83
CA SER A 171 12.76 1.35 3.55
C SER A 171 13.22 -0.05 3.16
N ILE A 172 13.34 -0.97 4.13
CA ILE A 172 13.71 -2.37 3.89
C ILE A 172 12.64 -3.07 3.05
N ASP A 173 11.34 -2.80 3.31
CA ASP A 173 10.25 -3.43 2.55
C ASP A 173 10.30 -3.03 1.07
N TRP A 174 10.57 -1.75 0.80
CA TRP A 174 10.76 -1.28 -0.57
C TRP A 174 11.97 -1.91 -1.24
N ILE A 175 13.07 -2.11 -0.51
CA ILE A 175 14.27 -2.79 -1.05
C ILE A 175 13.97 -4.27 -1.35
N LEU A 176 13.25 -4.96 -0.46
CA LEU A 176 12.85 -6.34 -0.66
C LEU A 176 11.93 -6.48 -1.87
N LEU A 177 10.95 -5.59 -2.01
CA LEU A 177 10.04 -5.55 -3.16
C LEU A 177 10.79 -5.28 -4.47
N MET A 178 11.70 -4.29 -4.48
CA MET A 178 12.54 -4.03 -5.66
C MET A 178 13.46 -5.20 -5.99
N GLY A 179 13.99 -5.88 -4.98
CA GLY A 179 14.79 -7.09 -5.15
C GLY A 179 13.97 -8.24 -5.74
N TYR A 180 12.70 -8.38 -5.31
CA TYR A 180 11.76 -9.33 -5.86
C TYR A 180 11.49 -9.04 -7.35
N ASP A 181 11.12 -7.81 -7.68
CA ASP A 181 10.87 -7.40 -9.06
C ASP A 181 12.10 -7.59 -9.96
N ALA A 182 13.29 -7.19 -9.48
CA ALA A 182 14.54 -7.37 -10.21
C ALA A 182 14.90 -8.85 -10.42
N GLY A 183 14.64 -9.69 -9.42
CA GLY A 183 14.81 -11.14 -9.52
C GLY A 183 13.91 -11.72 -10.61
N MET A 184 12.64 -11.35 -10.60
CA MET A 184 11.66 -11.76 -11.63
C MET A 184 12.08 -11.37 -13.05
N PHE A 185 12.54 -10.13 -13.24
CA PHE A 185 13.03 -9.67 -14.54
C PHE A 185 14.31 -10.39 -14.98
N SER A 186 15.19 -10.73 -14.04
CA SER A 186 16.43 -11.46 -14.34
C SER A 186 16.13 -12.89 -14.81
N TYR A 187 15.19 -13.57 -14.15
CA TYR A 187 14.69 -14.87 -14.61
C TYR A 187 14.04 -14.79 -15.99
N TYR A 188 13.26 -13.74 -16.28
CA TYR A 188 12.68 -13.53 -17.60
C TYR A 188 13.75 -13.41 -18.71
N LYS A 189 14.86 -12.71 -18.42
CA LYS A 189 15.93 -12.47 -19.40
C LYS A 189 16.80 -13.70 -19.67
N ILE A 190 16.95 -14.62 -18.72
CA ILE A 190 17.79 -15.82 -18.88
C ILE A 190 17.16 -16.81 -19.87
N ASP A 191 15.83 -16.77 -20.03
CA ASP A 191 15.07 -17.76 -20.78
C ASP A 191 14.42 -17.23 -22.08
N SER A 192 14.66 -15.97 -22.46
CA SER A 192 14.40 -15.42 -23.82
C SER A 192 15.63 -15.52 -24.71
#